data_AF-A0A2X1BYN0-F1
#
_entry.id   AF-A0A2X1BYN0-F1
#
_cell.length_a   1.000
_cell.length_b   1.000
_cell.length_c   1.000
_cell.angle_alpha   90.00
_cell.angle_beta   90.00
_cell.angle_gamma   90.00
#
_symmetry.space_group_name_H-M   'P 1'
#
loop_
_entity.id
_entity.type
_entity.pdbx_description
1 polymer ?
#
loop_
_entity_poly.entity_id
_entity_poly.type
_entity_poly.pdbx_seq_one_letter_code
_entity_poly.pdbx_strand_id
1 'polypeptide(L)'
;MIRRPGKPQSRPAGVKSRADWRGLVELAKACADDAAEEAWGQDAELRLASLGNRVNGASTEVFAREAGAATTDAAKAFVLAAKAFARRETPGEVRRRLAASVADLSMFLDQQLTGLADRDFRQAHRGRPEVWG
;
A
#
# COMPACT_ATOMS: atom_id res chain seq x y z
N MET A 1 9.25 -40.49 -18.91
CA MET A 1 9.04 -39.02 -18.87
C MET A 1 8.75 -38.61 -17.43
N ILE A 2 9.69 -37.92 -16.77
CA ILE A 2 9.55 -37.51 -15.36
C ILE A 2 8.83 -36.15 -15.34
N ARG A 3 7.60 -36.11 -14.82
CA ARG A 3 6.87 -34.85 -14.58
C ARG A 3 7.59 -34.11 -13.44
N ARG A 4 8.19 -32.96 -13.74
CA ARG A 4 8.73 -32.07 -12.69
C ARG A 4 7.56 -31.53 -11.85
N PRO A 5 7.59 -31.64 -10.52
CA PRO A 5 6.61 -30.97 -9.68
C PRO A 5 6.81 -29.46 -9.86
N GLY A 6 5.79 -28.77 -10.37
CA GLY A 6 5.81 -27.32 -10.48
C GLY A 6 6.06 -26.73 -9.10
N LYS A 7 7.07 -25.87 -8.96
CA LYS A 7 7.26 -25.08 -7.74
C LYS A 7 5.92 -24.42 -7.42
N PRO A 8 5.41 -24.51 -6.18
CA PRO A 8 4.29 -23.68 -5.78
C PRO A 8 4.77 -22.24 -5.92
N GLN A 9 4.36 -21.58 -7.01
CA GLN A 9 4.40 -20.13 -7.08
C GLN A 9 3.40 -19.68 -6.02
N SER A 10 3.89 -19.38 -4.81
CA SER A 10 3.11 -18.61 -3.84
C SER A 10 2.65 -17.36 -4.56
N ARG A 11 1.37 -17.36 -4.97
CA ARG A 11 0.74 -16.16 -5.51
C ARG A 11 0.96 -15.08 -4.44
N PRO A 12 1.55 -13.92 -4.79
CA PRO A 12 1.75 -12.86 -3.81
C PRO A 12 0.40 -12.60 -3.13
N ALA A 13 0.40 -12.58 -1.80
CA ALA A 13 -0.79 -12.31 -1.02
C ALA A 13 -1.42 -11.02 -1.56
N GLY A 14 -2.61 -11.14 -2.16
CA GLY A 14 -3.25 -10.02 -2.84
C GLY A 14 -3.67 -8.99 -1.80
N VAL A 15 -3.47 -7.70 -2.11
CA VAL A 15 -3.94 -6.61 -1.25
C VAL A 15 -5.41 -6.39 -1.55
N LYS A 16 -6.28 -6.95 -0.70
CA LYS A 16 -7.74 -7.04 -0.96
C LYS A 16 -8.61 -6.51 0.17
N SER A 17 -8.07 -6.43 1.39
CA SER A 17 -8.76 -5.92 2.57
C SER A 17 -8.19 -4.57 3.00
N ARG A 18 -8.91 -3.86 3.88
CA ARG A 18 -8.42 -2.63 4.51
C ARG A 18 -7.11 -2.84 5.28
N ALA A 19 -6.98 -3.97 5.96
CA ALA A 19 -5.76 -4.32 6.70
C ALA A 19 -4.57 -4.52 5.75
N ASP A 20 -4.78 -5.21 4.63
CA ASP A 20 -3.73 -5.37 3.61
C ASP A 20 -3.31 -4.02 3.03
N TRP A 21 -4.29 -3.14 2.78
CA TRP A 21 -4.03 -1.79 2.26
C TRP A 21 -3.26 -0.93 3.26
N ARG A 22 -3.58 -0.98 4.56
CA ARG A 22 -2.76 -0.33 5.59
C ARG A 22 -1.33 -0.84 5.58
N GLY A 23 -1.14 -2.17 5.54
CA GLY A 23 0.19 -2.77 5.47
C GLY A 23 0.94 -2.43 4.18
N LEU A 24 0.23 -2.21 3.06
CA LEU A 24 0.83 -1.76 1.81
C LEU A 24 1.27 -0.29 1.88
N VAL A 25 0.41 0.58 2.44
CA VAL A 25 0.67 2.01 2.62
C VAL A 25 1.84 2.25 3.55
N GLU A 26 1.88 1.56 4.70
CA GLU A 26 3.01 1.64 5.65
C GLU A 26 4.33 1.16 5.02
N LEU A 27 4.29 0.07 4.25
CA LEU A 27 5.46 -0.40 3.51
C LEU A 27 5.94 0.64 2.48
N ALA A 28 5.00 1.31 1.79
CA ALA A 28 5.33 2.32 0.81
C ALA A 28 5.94 3.58 1.45
N LYS A 29 5.43 4.03 2.61
CA LYS A 29 6.04 5.10 3.42
C LYS A 29 7.48 4.77 3.79
N ALA A 30 7.71 3.59 4.38
CA ALA A 30 9.06 3.17 4.77
C ALA A 30 10.03 3.12 3.57
N CYS A 31 9.59 2.66 2.41
CA CYS A 31 10.44 2.67 1.21
C CYS A 31 10.70 4.10 0.69
N ALA A 32 9.72 5.00 0.79
CA ALA A 32 9.87 6.40 0.40
C ALA A 32 10.87 7.11 1.31
N ASP A 33 10.80 6.86 2.62
CA ASP A 33 11.75 7.37 3.62
C ASP A 33 13.17 6.84 3.35
N ASP A 34 13.32 5.53 3.10
CA ASP A 34 14.62 4.94 2.70
C ASP A 34 15.22 5.65 1.47
N ALA A 35 14.38 6.00 0.49
CA ALA A 35 14.82 6.69 -0.71
C ALA A 35 15.18 8.17 -0.45
N ALA A 36 14.48 8.83 0.49
CA ALA A 36 14.74 10.23 0.86
C ALA A 36 16.02 10.38 1.67
N GLU A 37 16.28 9.47 2.61
CA GLU A 37 17.47 9.43 3.46
C GLU A 37 18.71 8.85 2.74
N GLU A 38 18.55 8.44 1.47
CA GLU A 38 19.57 7.71 0.70
C GLU A 38 20.08 6.43 1.40
N ALA A 39 19.24 5.84 2.25
CA ALA A 39 19.54 4.67 3.06
C ALA A 39 19.41 3.37 2.24
N TRP A 40 20.28 3.19 1.25
CA TRP A 40 20.29 2.00 0.39
C TRP A 40 21.10 0.85 1.00
N GLY A 41 20.47 0.14 1.95
CA GLY A 41 20.98 -1.12 2.52
C GLY A 41 20.19 -2.35 2.06
N GLN A 42 20.64 -3.56 2.45
CA GLN A 42 19.96 -4.82 2.11
C GLN A 42 18.48 -4.82 2.55
N ASP A 43 18.18 -4.24 3.72
CA ASP A 43 16.80 -4.15 4.22
C ASP A 43 15.91 -3.24 3.36
N ALA A 44 16.45 -2.11 2.88
CA ALA A 44 15.74 -1.20 1.99
C ALA A 44 15.46 -1.85 0.63
N GLU A 45 16.41 -2.61 0.08
CA GLU A 45 16.21 -3.40 -1.15
C GLU A 45 15.13 -4.47 -0.97
N LEU A 46 15.12 -5.17 0.16
CA LEU A 46 14.09 -6.17 0.49
C LEU A 46 12.71 -5.53 0.63
N ARG A 47 12.60 -4.37 1.30
CA ARG A 47 11.36 -3.61 1.40
C ARG A 47 10.88 -3.17 0.02
N LEU A 48 11.76 -2.63 -0.83
CA LEU A 48 11.41 -2.19 -2.18
C LEU A 48 10.93 -3.35 -3.06
N ALA A 49 11.60 -4.51 -2.99
CA ALA A 49 11.18 -5.72 -3.71
C ALA A 49 9.82 -6.23 -3.20
N SER A 50 9.61 -6.22 -1.88
CA SER A 50 8.33 -6.59 -1.26
C SER A 50 7.20 -5.65 -1.70
N LEU A 51 7.46 -4.34 -1.74
CA LEU A 51 6.53 -3.33 -2.23
C LEU A 51 6.14 -3.65 -3.67
N GLY A 52 7.11 -3.84 -4.57
CA GLY A 52 6.89 -4.19 -5.98
C GLY A 52 6.01 -5.42 -6.16
N ASN A 53 6.23 -6.47 -5.36
CA ASN A 53 5.40 -7.68 -5.41
C ASN A 53 3.96 -7.43 -4.95
N ARG A 54 3.76 -6.66 -3.87
CA ARG A 54 2.43 -6.40 -3.30
C ARG A 54 1.60 -5.46 -4.17
N VAL A 55 2.18 -4.38 -4.72
CA VAL A 55 1.45 -3.45 -5.59
C VAL A 55 0.96 -4.10 -6.88
N ASN A 56 1.64 -5.15 -7.36
CA ASN A 56 1.21 -5.91 -8.52
C ASN A 56 -0.07 -6.73 -8.27
N GLY A 57 -0.34 -7.11 -7.02
CA GLY A 57 -1.53 -7.84 -6.60
C GLY A 57 -2.60 -6.98 -5.91
N ALA A 58 -2.46 -5.65 -5.92
CA ALA A 58 -3.37 -4.74 -5.22
C ALA A 58 -4.68 -4.52 -5.98
N SER A 59 -5.80 -4.73 -5.29
CA SER A 59 -7.16 -4.45 -5.79
C SER A 59 -7.73 -3.23 -5.09
N THR A 60 -8.26 -2.28 -5.86
CA THR A 60 -8.89 -1.05 -5.34
C THR A 60 -10.38 -1.22 -5.04
N GLU A 61 -10.94 -2.43 -5.17
CA GLU A 61 -12.37 -2.68 -4.96
C GLU A 61 -12.87 -2.32 -3.56
N VAL A 62 -12.02 -2.44 -2.54
CA VAL A 62 -12.35 -2.07 -1.16
C VAL A 62 -12.70 -0.58 -1.06
N PHE A 63 -11.95 0.29 -1.74
CA PHE A 63 -12.23 1.73 -1.77
C PHE A 63 -13.46 2.04 -2.62
N ALA A 64 -13.67 1.30 -3.71
CA ALA A 64 -14.86 1.46 -4.55
C ALA A 64 -16.15 1.16 -3.77
N ARG A 65 -16.11 0.17 -2.86
CA ARG A 65 -17.24 -0.20 -2.00
C ARG A 65 -17.43 0.73 -0.81
N GLU A 66 -16.34 1.22 -0.21
CA GLU A 66 -16.40 1.79 1.15
C GLU A 66 -16.07 3.30 1.22
N ALA A 67 -15.25 3.82 0.29
CA ALA A 67 -14.67 5.17 0.39
C ALA A 67 -15.11 6.15 -0.73
N GLY A 68 -15.61 5.63 -1.85
CA GLY A 68 -16.09 6.42 -2.99
C GLY A 68 -15.06 6.62 -4.11
N ALA A 69 -15.48 7.30 -5.17
CA ALA A 69 -14.73 7.38 -6.43
C ALA A 69 -13.39 8.11 -6.28
N ALA A 70 -13.34 9.26 -5.61
CA ALA A 70 -12.11 10.03 -5.43
C ALA A 70 -11.00 9.23 -4.71
N THR A 71 -11.34 8.55 -3.61
CA THR A 71 -10.39 7.69 -2.89
C THR A 71 -9.97 6.48 -3.72
N THR A 72 -10.88 5.92 -4.52
CA THR A 72 -10.57 4.83 -5.45
C THR A 72 -9.57 5.27 -6.51
N ASP A 73 -9.73 6.47 -7.06
CA ASP A 73 -8.83 7.00 -8.08
C ASP A 73 -7.47 7.38 -7.48
N ALA A 74 -7.44 7.92 -6.26
CA ALA A 74 -6.20 8.11 -5.51
C ALA A 74 -5.48 6.77 -5.26
N ALA A 75 -6.21 5.71 -4.93
CA ALA A 75 -5.62 4.38 -4.75
C ALA A 75 -5.04 3.80 -6.05
N LYS A 76 -5.68 4.04 -7.20
CA LYS A 76 -5.12 3.69 -8.52
C LYS A 76 -3.85 4.48 -8.82
N ALA A 77 -3.86 5.80 -8.57
CA ALA A 77 -2.71 6.66 -8.76
C ALA A 77 -1.54 6.22 -7.86
N PHE A 78 -1.81 5.89 -6.60
CA PHE A 78 -0.83 5.29 -5.68
C PHE A 78 -0.24 4.00 -6.23
N VAL A 79 -1.06 3.06 -6.69
CA VAL A 79 -0.56 1.78 -7.25
C VAL A 79 0.34 2.02 -8.46
N LEU A 80 -0.01 2.98 -9.34
CA LEU A 80 0.82 3.32 -10.49
C LEU A 80 2.15 3.96 -10.07
N ALA A 81 2.11 4.93 -9.15
CA ALA A 81 3.29 5.60 -8.62
C ALA A 81 4.22 4.61 -7.89
N ALA A 82 3.66 3.78 -7.00
CA ALA A 82 4.40 2.79 -6.24
C ALA A 82 4.98 1.69 -7.15
N LYS A 83 4.28 1.29 -8.22
CA LYS A 83 4.82 0.39 -9.25
C LYS A 83 6.02 1.02 -9.98
N ALA A 84 5.90 2.27 -10.41
CA ALA A 84 7.00 2.98 -11.07
C ALA A 84 8.20 3.16 -10.12
N PHE A 85 7.93 3.50 -8.86
CA PHE A 85 8.92 3.67 -7.81
C PHE A 85 9.68 2.37 -7.50
N ALA A 86 8.97 1.24 -7.36
CA ALA A 86 9.52 -0.05 -6.98
C ALA A 86 10.16 -0.84 -8.14
N ARG A 87 10.10 -0.35 -9.38
CA ARG A 87 10.75 -0.99 -10.52
C ARG A 87 12.28 -0.96 -10.35
N ARG A 88 12.89 -2.11 -10.63
CA ARG A 88 14.36 -2.28 -10.60
C ARG A 88 15.08 -1.34 -11.56
N GLU A 89 14.48 -1.09 -12.71
CA GLU A 89 15.03 -0.23 -13.78
C GLU A 89 14.89 1.27 -13.50
N THR A 90 14.11 1.66 -12.48
CA THR A 90 13.89 3.08 -12.18
C THR A 90 15.19 3.73 -11.70
N PRO A 91 15.69 4.78 -12.38
CA PRO A 91 16.90 5.48 -11.97
C PRO A 91 16.76 6.06 -10.56
N GLY A 92 17.86 6.10 -9.79
CA GLY A 92 17.83 6.57 -8.39
C GLY A 92 17.27 7.97 -8.22
N GLU A 93 17.63 8.91 -9.09
CA GLU A 93 17.11 10.28 -9.07
C GLU A 93 15.59 10.32 -9.33
N VAL A 94 15.11 9.55 -10.32
CA VAL A 94 13.67 9.45 -10.62
C VAL A 94 12.94 8.79 -9.45
N ARG A 95 13.53 7.77 -8.83
CA ARG A 95 12.98 7.10 -7.65
C ARG A 95 12.83 8.07 -6.47
N ARG A 96 13.80 8.92 -6.20
CA ARG A 96 13.71 9.97 -5.17
C ARG A 96 12.58 10.96 -5.43
N ARG A 97 12.42 11.40 -6.68
CA ARG A 97 11.31 12.29 -7.05
C ARG A 97 9.96 11.61 -6.87
N LEU A 98 9.86 10.33 -7.22
CA LEU A 98 8.66 9.52 -7.02
C LEU A 98 8.39 9.25 -5.54
N ALA A 99 9.42 9.18 -4.68
CA ALA A 99 9.28 8.93 -3.25
C ALA A 99 8.33 9.94 -2.59
N ALA A 100 8.46 11.23 -2.90
CA ALA A 100 7.56 12.28 -2.40
C ALA A 100 6.10 12.02 -2.79
N SER A 101 5.84 11.72 -4.08
CA SER A 101 4.48 11.39 -4.54
C SER A 101 3.93 10.12 -3.90
N VAL A 102 4.77 9.11 -3.69
CA VAL A 102 4.39 7.87 -3.00
C VAL A 102 4.06 8.16 -1.54
N ALA A 103 4.85 8.99 -0.84
CA ALA A 103 4.62 9.38 0.54
C ALA A 103 3.31 10.17 0.70
N ASP A 104 3.07 11.18 -0.15
CA ASP A 104 1.85 11.99 -0.11
C ASP A 104 0.58 11.16 -0.34
N LEU A 105 0.61 10.29 -1.37
CA LEU A 105 -0.49 9.38 -1.66
C LEU A 105 -0.68 8.35 -0.54
N SER A 106 0.41 7.89 0.08
CA SER A 106 0.36 6.99 1.24
C SER A 106 -0.31 7.66 2.43
N MET A 107 0.07 8.90 2.76
CA MET A 107 -0.56 9.70 3.82
C MET A 107 -2.05 9.91 3.55
N PHE A 108 -2.42 10.30 2.33
CA PHE A 108 -3.81 10.48 1.96
C PHE A 108 -4.62 9.18 2.16
N LEU A 109 -4.13 8.05 1.66
CA LEU A 109 -4.83 6.76 1.79
C LEU A 109 -4.92 6.28 3.24
N ASP A 110 -3.89 6.52 4.04
CA ASP A 110 -3.89 6.19 5.47
C ASP A 110 -4.95 6.97 6.25
N GLN A 111 -5.08 8.27 5.98
CA GLN A 111 -6.15 9.10 6.54
C GLN A 111 -7.54 8.60 6.13
N GLN A 112 -7.72 8.21 4.87
CA GLN A 112 -8.99 7.62 4.41
C GLN A 112 -9.29 6.28 5.10
N LEU A 113 -8.29 5.41 5.22
CA LEU A 113 -8.43 4.12 5.91
C LEU A 113 -8.72 4.29 7.42
N THR A 114 -8.16 5.32 8.04
CA THR A 114 -8.46 5.69 9.43
C THR A 114 -9.89 6.21 9.56
N GLY A 115 -10.30 7.14 8.70
CA GLY A 115 -11.66 7.68 8.69
C GLY A 115 -12.75 6.62 8.44
N LEU A 116 -12.46 5.58 7.63
CA LEU A 116 -13.35 4.43 7.48
C LEU A 116 -13.49 3.61 8.78
N ALA A 117 -12.39 3.36 9.48
CA ALA A 117 -12.44 2.64 10.75
C ALA A 117 -13.16 3.43 11.85
N ASP A 118 -12.96 4.75 11.90
CA ASP A 118 -13.67 5.62 12.83
C ASP A 118 -15.18 5.63 12.56
N ARG A 119 -15.57 5.64 11.28
CA ARG A 119 -16.97 5.55 10.88
C ARG A 119 -17.60 4.23 11.33
N ASP A 120 -16.91 3.11 11.10
CA ASP A 120 -17.37 1.79 11.51
C ASP A 120 -17.50 1.71 13.04
N PHE A 121 -16.52 2.24 13.77
CA PHE A 121 -16.54 2.30 15.23
C PHE A 121 -17.74 3.11 15.73
N ARG A 122 -17.94 4.34 15.21
CA ARG A 122 -19.10 5.17 15.57
C ARG A 122 -20.43 4.49 15.26
N GLN A 123 -20.51 3.77 14.15
CA GLN A 123 -21.71 3.06 13.76
C GLN A 123 -21.98 1.87 14.70
N ALA A 124 -20.95 1.10 15.04
CA ALA A 124 -21.06 -0.05 15.96
C ALA A 124 -21.43 0.39 17.39
N HIS A 125 -21.00 1.58 17.80
CA HIS A 125 -21.26 2.14 19.14
C HIS A 125 -22.34 3.23 19.14
N ARG A 126 -23.19 3.27 18.10
CA ARG A 126 -24.28 4.23 18.02
C ARG A 126 -25.26 4.03 19.17
N GLY A 127 -25.45 5.08 19.99
CA GLY A 127 -26.33 5.04 21.17
C GLY A 127 -25.65 4.54 22.46
N ARG A 128 -24.32 4.34 22.46
CA ARG A 128 -23.54 3.94 23.63
C ARG A 128 -22.55 5.04 24.05
N PRO A 129 -22.99 6.04 24.83
CA PRO A 129 -22.15 7.18 25.23
C PRO A 129 -20.98 6.80 26.15
N GLU A 130 -21.04 5.65 26.82
CA GLU A 130 -20.02 5.15 27.75
C GLU A 130 -18.70 4.71 27.08
N VAL A 131 -18.66 4.66 25.75
CA VAL A 131 -17.50 4.17 24.98
C VAL A 131 -16.54 5.32 24.58
N TRP A 132 -16.92 6.57 24.86
CA TRP A 132 -16.15 7.77 24.48
C TRP A 132 -15.33 8.36 25.64
N GLY A 133 -15.28 7.69 26.79
CA GLY A 133 -14.61 8.11 28.02
C GLY A 133 -13.26 7.44 28.25
#